data_AF-A0AAV1RD23-F1
#
_entry.id   AF-A0AAV1RD23-F1
#
_cell.length_a   1.000
_cell.length_b   1.000
_cell.length_c   1.000
_cell.angle_alpha   90.00
_cell.angle_beta   90.00
_cell.angle_gamma   90.00
#
_symmetry.space_group_name_H-M   'P 1'
#
loop_
_entity.id
_entity.type
_entity.pdbx_description
1 polymer ?
#
loop_
_entity_poly.entity_id
_entity_poly.type
_entity_poly.pdbx_seq_one_letter_code
_entity_poly.pdbx_strand_id
1 'polypeptide(L)'
;MSFSFFKVSRPKTPQEVVKAMKDSLVALDTKTVVEVKALEKALEEVEKNFVTLRCMLSGDGEVEPNMDQVSQLALEVCKEDVLALMIHKLPNLGWEARKDLVHCWSILLKQQVDSRYCSVEYIENHFEFLDFLVVCYDNKEIALNCGLMLRECIKFPTLAKYILESASFELFFKFVELPNFDVASDAFSTFKDLLTKHGTVVAEYLTAQYDEFFDQYEKLLTSPNYVTRRQSLKYYVDLASLGIPFGTSELSYNEALHSRSKVLESHDDFAEGNIDTVSILGFTAIAESPSRCKQLLQRIFVANPNKPREVKVILAKNHEKLLELLHDLSAGKGAEDEQFEEEKELIVKEIDKLSRLSKLDH
;
A
#
# COMPACT_ATOMS: atom_id res chain seq x y z
N MET A 1 47.42 36.40 19.01
CA MET A 1 46.19 35.60 18.94
C MET A 1 45.97 35.21 17.49
N SER A 2 46.16 33.93 17.17
CA SER A 2 45.99 33.41 15.80
C SER A 2 44.50 33.21 15.55
N PHE A 3 43.91 34.04 14.69
CA PHE A 3 42.55 33.83 14.21
C PHE A 3 42.56 32.65 13.22
N SER A 4 42.03 31.51 13.65
CA SER A 4 41.74 30.40 12.75
C SER A 4 40.62 30.84 11.80
N PHE A 5 41.00 31.18 10.57
CA PHE A 5 40.07 31.27 9.45
C PHE A 5 39.49 29.87 9.22
N PHE A 6 38.20 29.68 9.56
CA PHE A 6 37.42 28.60 8.98
C PHE A 6 37.47 28.79 7.46
N LYS A 7 38.26 27.96 6.77
CA LYS A 7 38.16 27.84 5.31
C LYS A 7 36.74 27.40 4.99
N VAL A 8 35.92 28.30 4.50
CA VAL A 8 34.69 27.95 3.79
C VAL A 8 35.12 27.02 2.65
N SER A 9 34.83 25.72 2.77
CA SER A 9 35.19 24.77 1.73
C SER A 9 34.45 25.17 0.46
N ARG A 10 35.15 25.15 -0.68
CA ARG A 10 34.53 25.38 -2.00
C ARG A 10 33.25 24.55 -2.12
N PRO A 11 32.12 25.13 -2.57
CA PRO A 11 30.90 24.36 -2.77
C PRO A 11 31.18 23.23 -3.76
N LYS A 12 30.88 22.00 -3.35
CA LYS A 12 31.08 20.80 -4.18
C LYS A 12 30.12 20.86 -5.37
N THR A 13 30.60 20.46 -6.54
CA THR A 13 29.75 20.27 -7.72
C THR A 13 28.93 18.98 -7.61
N PRO A 14 27.79 18.85 -8.33
CA PRO A 14 27.01 17.61 -8.34
C PRO A 14 27.86 16.36 -8.67
N GLN A 15 28.74 16.46 -9.66
CA GLN A 15 29.65 15.38 -10.06
C GLN A 15 30.62 14.96 -8.94
N GLU A 16 31.16 15.93 -8.19
CA GLU A 16 32.03 15.65 -7.05
C GLU A 16 31.26 14.97 -5.90
N VAL A 17 29.99 15.36 -5.68
CA VAL A 17 29.14 14.73 -4.65
C VAL A 17 28.80 13.29 -5.03
N VAL A 18 28.39 13.03 -6.27
CA VAL A 18 28.08 11.67 -6.76
C VAL A 18 29.31 10.77 -6.71
N LYS A 19 30.46 11.26 -7.17
CA LYS A 19 31.70 10.51 -7.12
C LYS A 19 32.12 10.17 -5.69
N ALA A 20 32.07 11.15 -4.78
CA ALA A 20 32.38 10.92 -3.37
C ALA A 20 31.44 9.89 -2.74
N MET A 21 30.14 9.96 -3.05
CA MET A 21 29.15 9.00 -2.59
C MET A 21 29.49 7.58 -3.10
N LYS A 22 29.68 7.43 -4.42
CA LYS A 22 30.05 6.15 -5.04
C LYS A 22 31.29 5.54 -4.42
N ASP A 23 32.38 6.32 -4.34
CA ASP A 23 33.65 5.85 -3.78
C ASP A 23 33.48 5.40 -2.32
N SER A 24 32.68 6.13 -1.53
CA SER A 24 32.41 5.78 -0.13
C SER A 24 31.57 4.51 0.03
N LEU A 25 30.55 4.31 -0.82
CA LEU A 25 29.70 3.11 -0.80
C LEU A 25 30.46 1.86 -1.27
N VAL A 26 31.30 1.98 -2.29
CA VAL A 26 32.15 0.88 -2.77
C VAL A 26 33.22 0.54 -1.74
N ALA A 27 33.76 1.53 -1.03
CA ALA A 27 34.74 1.29 0.03
C ALA A 27 34.21 0.41 1.17
N LEU A 28 32.89 0.34 1.37
CA LEU A 28 32.27 -0.57 2.35
C LEU A 28 32.54 -2.04 2.05
N ASP A 29 32.66 -2.43 0.77
CA ASP A 29 32.89 -3.83 0.39
C ASP A 29 34.29 -4.33 0.71
N THR A 30 35.25 -3.41 0.72
CA THR A 30 36.65 -3.73 0.99
C THR A 30 36.94 -3.91 2.48
N LYS A 31 36.02 -3.51 3.35
CA LYS A 31 36.22 -3.45 4.80
C LYS A 31 35.47 -4.58 5.47
N THR A 32 36.21 -5.50 6.10
CA THR A 32 35.62 -6.64 6.80
C THR A 32 35.31 -6.30 8.26
N VAL A 33 34.39 -7.07 8.87
CA VAL A 33 34.02 -6.97 10.29
C VAL A 33 35.23 -7.12 11.24
N VAL A 34 36.34 -7.70 10.76
CA VAL A 34 37.59 -7.87 11.53
C VAL A 34 38.28 -6.52 11.79
N GLU A 35 38.08 -5.51 10.95
CA GLU A 35 38.64 -4.17 11.10
C GLU A 35 37.58 -3.15 11.57
N VAL A 36 36.96 -3.41 12.72
CA VAL A 36 35.84 -2.61 13.27
C VAL A 36 36.07 -1.09 13.18
N LYS A 37 37.24 -0.59 13.59
CA LYS A 37 37.56 0.85 13.53
C LYS A 37 37.62 1.41 12.10
N ALA A 38 38.10 0.62 11.14
CA ALA A 38 38.17 1.05 9.75
C ALA A 38 36.79 1.07 9.10
N LEU A 39 35.91 0.13 9.49
CA LEU A 39 34.52 0.05 9.08
C LEU A 39 33.69 1.20 9.66
N GLU A 40 33.81 1.49 10.96
CA GLU A 40 33.17 2.65 11.61
C GLU A 40 33.51 3.95 10.89
N LYS A 41 34.80 4.19 10.63
CA LYS A 41 35.25 5.36 9.87
C LYS A 41 34.72 5.39 8.43
N ALA A 42 34.47 4.24 7.82
CA ALA A 42 33.85 4.16 6.50
C ALA A 42 32.39 4.59 6.54
N LEU A 43 31.65 4.08 7.52
CA LEU A 43 30.23 4.38 7.71
C LEU A 43 30.02 5.86 8.04
N GLU A 44 30.89 6.45 8.88
CA GLU A 44 30.88 7.90 9.13
C GLU A 44 31.10 8.74 7.86
N GLU A 45 31.96 8.27 6.94
CA GLU A 45 32.21 8.96 5.68
C GLU A 45 31.00 8.87 4.74
N VAL A 46 30.36 7.69 4.68
CA VAL A 46 29.12 7.48 3.93
C VAL A 46 28.01 8.37 4.48
N GLU A 47 27.86 8.46 5.79
CA GLU A 47 26.87 9.32 6.44
C GLU A 47 27.09 10.81 6.11
N LYS A 48 28.34 11.30 6.16
CA LYS A 48 28.68 12.67 5.73
C LYS A 48 28.34 12.94 4.27
N ASN A 49 28.56 11.96 3.40
CA ASN A 49 28.22 12.07 1.98
C ASN A 49 26.70 12.06 1.78
N PHE A 50 25.92 11.29 2.54
CA PHE A 50 24.46 11.36 2.53
C PHE A 50 23.93 12.72 2.98
N VAL A 51 24.49 13.29 4.05
CA VAL A 51 24.13 14.64 4.50
C VAL A 51 24.43 15.67 3.41
N THR A 52 25.60 15.57 2.77
CA THR A 52 25.97 16.47 1.66
C THR A 52 25.01 16.34 0.48
N LEU A 53 24.67 15.10 0.09
CA LEU A 53 23.72 14.80 -0.98
C LEU A 53 22.34 15.37 -0.65
N ARG A 54 21.85 15.14 0.58
CA ARG A 54 20.57 15.64 1.06
C ARG A 54 20.51 17.16 1.05
N CYS A 55 21.55 17.85 1.53
CA CYS A 55 21.63 19.30 1.52
C CYS A 55 21.59 19.87 0.10
N MET A 56 22.21 19.21 -0.87
CA MET A 56 22.11 19.63 -2.28
C MET A 56 20.70 19.42 -2.85
N LEU A 57 20.00 18.36 -2.43
CA LEU A 57 18.64 18.04 -2.89
C LEU A 57 17.53 18.87 -2.22
N SER A 58 17.67 19.20 -0.93
CA SER A 58 16.60 19.78 -0.11
C SER A 58 16.91 21.18 0.43
N GLY A 59 18.16 21.64 0.32
CA GLY A 59 18.65 22.78 1.07
C GLY A 59 19.05 22.41 2.50
N ASP A 60 19.64 23.38 3.21
CA ASP A 60 20.06 23.26 4.61
C ASP A 60 19.13 24.02 5.58
N GLY A 61 17.99 24.51 5.08
CA GLY A 61 17.01 25.30 5.83
C GLY A 61 17.21 26.81 5.71
N GLU A 62 18.42 27.26 5.36
CA GLU A 62 18.76 28.67 5.14
C GLU A 62 18.89 28.98 3.65
N VAL A 63 19.37 28.02 2.87
CA VAL A 63 19.57 28.13 1.42
C VAL A 63 18.65 27.16 0.68
N GLU A 64 17.83 27.70 -0.23
CA GLU A 64 16.98 26.88 -1.11
C GLU A 64 17.83 26.08 -2.11
N PRO A 65 17.41 24.85 -2.45
CA PRO A 65 18.14 24.02 -3.39
C PRO A 65 18.12 24.64 -4.81
N ASN A 66 19.28 24.65 -5.46
CA ASN A 66 19.36 25.09 -6.84
C ASN A 66 18.84 23.99 -7.78
N MET A 67 17.72 24.25 -8.46
CA MET A 67 17.05 23.28 -9.33
C MET A 67 17.91 22.76 -10.48
N ASP A 68 18.83 23.57 -11.02
CA ASP A 68 19.77 23.10 -12.07
C ASP A 68 20.77 22.10 -11.49
N GLN A 69 21.27 22.37 -10.27
CA GLN A 69 22.15 21.44 -9.57
C GLN A 69 21.44 20.15 -9.18
N VAL A 70 20.18 20.22 -8.73
CA VAL A 70 19.36 19.05 -8.41
C VAL A 70 19.11 18.19 -9.66
N SER A 71 18.80 18.84 -10.79
CA SER A 71 18.58 18.14 -12.06
C SER A 71 19.87 17.47 -12.56
N GLN A 72 20.99 18.18 -12.52
CA GLN A 72 22.30 17.62 -12.87
C GLN A 72 22.70 16.49 -11.92
N LEU A 73 22.40 16.61 -10.63
CA LEU A 73 22.67 15.59 -9.64
C LEU A 73 21.88 14.31 -9.95
N ALA A 74 20.58 14.42 -10.25
CA ALA A 74 19.75 13.27 -10.59
C ALA A 74 20.30 12.50 -11.81
N LEU A 75 20.74 13.21 -12.85
CA LEU A 75 21.36 12.59 -14.03
C LEU A 75 22.67 11.85 -13.69
N GLU A 76 23.54 12.47 -12.91
CA GLU A 76 24.84 11.86 -12.57
C GLU A 76 24.67 10.67 -11.61
N VAL A 77 23.72 10.72 -10.66
CA VAL A 77 23.40 9.59 -9.78
C VAL A 77 22.95 8.37 -10.59
N CYS A 78 22.12 8.57 -11.62
CA CYS A 78 21.69 7.48 -12.51
C CYS A 78 22.87 6.98 -13.37
N LYS A 79 23.66 7.89 -13.93
CA LYS A 79 24.78 7.56 -14.81
C LYS A 79 25.92 6.80 -14.11
N GLU A 80 26.16 7.08 -12.83
CA GLU A 80 27.23 6.46 -12.05
C GLU A 80 26.77 5.22 -11.25
N ASP A 81 25.54 4.74 -11.46
CA ASP A 81 24.91 3.61 -10.76
C ASP A 81 24.82 3.77 -9.24
N VAL A 82 24.76 5.02 -8.76
CA VAL A 82 24.68 5.30 -7.32
C VAL A 82 23.33 4.86 -6.74
N LEU A 83 22.25 4.89 -7.53
CA LEU A 83 20.94 4.35 -7.11
C LEU A 83 21.04 2.85 -6.76
N ALA A 84 21.69 2.06 -7.60
CA ALA A 84 21.88 0.63 -7.37
C ALA A 84 22.70 0.38 -6.09
N LEU A 85 23.79 1.14 -5.90
CA LEU A 85 24.62 1.06 -4.70
C LEU A 85 23.83 1.44 -3.43
N MET A 86 23.02 2.50 -3.48
CA MET A 86 22.17 2.91 -2.35
C MET A 86 21.25 1.77 -1.91
N ILE A 87 20.59 1.09 -2.86
CA ILE A 87 19.68 -0.02 -2.57
C ILE A 87 20.44 -1.21 -1.98
N HIS A 88 21.49 -1.68 -2.65
CA HIS A 88 22.22 -2.88 -2.22
C HIS A 88 23.00 -2.68 -0.91
N LYS A 89 23.44 -1.45 -0.60
CA LYS A 89 24.14 -1.15 0.66
C LYS A 89 23.19 -0.80 1.80
N LEU A 90 21.89 -0.60 1.55
CA LEU A 90 20.90 -0.23 2.57
C LEU A 90 20.99 -1.08 3.87
N PRO A 91 21.15 -2.42 3.83
CA PRO A 91 21.30 -3.23 5.05
C PRO A 91 22.54 -2.87 5.88
N ASN A 92 23.61 -2.39 5.24
CA ASN A 92 24.90 -2.12 5.88
C ASN A 92 24.99 -0.70 6.46
N LEU A 93 24.04 0.18 6.15
CA LEU A 93 24.06 1.57 6.58
C LEU A 93 23.56 1.73 8.02
N GLY A 94 24.06 2.75 8.72
CA GLY A 94 23.53 3.18 10.01
C GLY A 94 22.14 3.83 9.90
N TRP A 95 21.44 3.97 11.03
CA TRP A 95 20.06 4.46 11.07
C TRP A 95 19.87 5.84 10.43
N GLU A 96 20.75 6.82 10.73
CA GLU A 96 20.66 8.16 10.12
C GLU A 96 20.91 8.13 8.61
N ALA A 97 21.94 7.40 8.17
CA ALA A 97 22.23 7.23 6.75
C ALA A 97 21.05 6.58 5.99
N ARG A 98 20.35 5.61 6.59
CA ARG A 98 19.13 5.01 5.99
C ARG A 98 18.01 6.04 5.82
N LYS A 99 17.79 6.90 6.82
CA LYS A 99 16.78 7.98 6.74
C LYS A 99 17.12 9.00 5.66
N ASP A 100 18.36 9.46 5.62
CA ASP A 100 18.82 10.41 4.60
C ASP A 100 18.74 9.79 3.20
N LEU A 101 19.04 8.51 3.06
CA LEU A 101 18.87 7.76 1.82
C LEU A 101 17.42 7.75 1.36
N VAL A 102 16.46 7.37 2.22
CA VAL A 102 15.02 7.33 1.89
C VAL A 102 14.52 8.73 1.48
N HIS A 103 15.00 9.78 2.16
CA HIS A 103 14.66 11.15 1.82
C HIS A 103 15.21 11.56 0.46
N CYS A 104 16.50 11.30 0.20
CA CYS A 104 17.13 11.57 -1.09
C CYS A 104 16.43 10.79 -2.22
N TRP A 105 16.14 9.51 -2.01
CA TRP A 105 15.41 8.64 -2.93
C TRP A 105 14.05 9.24 -3.32
N SER A 106 13.30 9.72 -2.34
CA SER A 106 11.98 10.32 -2.54
C SER A 106 12.00 11.60 -3.39
N ILE A 107 13.11 12.35 -3.35
CA ILE A 107 13.30 13.56 -4.17
C ILE A 107 13.77 13.18 -5.57
N LEU A 108 14.77 12.29 -5.65
CA LEU A 108 15.36 11.84 -6.92
C LEU A 108 14.32 11.22 -7.86
N LEU A 109 13.36 10.44 -7.32
CA LEU A 109 12.27 9.87 -8.11
C LEU A 109 11.28 10.90 -8.65
N LYS A 110 11.13 12.04 -7.97
CA LYS A 110 10.22 13.12 -8.39
C LYS A 110 10.86 14.10 -9.36
N GLN A 111 12.18 14.03 -9.53
CA GLN A 111 12.90 14.98 -10.35
C GLN A 111 12.66 14.71 -11.83
N GLN A 112 12.16 15.73 -12.52
CA GLN A 112 12.01 15.72 -13.97
C GLN A 112 13.20 16.44 -14.62
N VAL A 113 13.75 15.83 -15.66
CA VAL A 113 14.73 16.44 -16.56
C VAL A 113 14.15 16.31 -17.98
N ASP A 114 13.94 17.43 -18.66
CA ASP A 114 13.32 17.49 -19.99
C ASP A 114 11.97 16.72 -20.08
N SER A 115 11.11 16.91 -19.06
CA SER A 115 9.81 16.22 -18.89
C SER A 115 9.89 14.70 -18.73
N ARG A 116 11.07 14.14 -18.44
CA ARG A 116 11.28 12.72 -18.16
C ARG A 116 11.77 12.51 -16.72
N TYR A 117 11.36 11.40 -16.13
CA TYR A 117 11.81 11.01 -14.80
C TYR A 117 13.03 10.10 -14.92
N CYS A 118 14.23 10.68 -14.97
CA CYS A 118 15.49 9.93 -15.18
C CYS A 118 15.67 8.76 -14.20
N SER A 119 15.36 8.97 -12.91
CA SER A 119 15.44 7.93 -11.88
C SER A 119 14.41 6.82 -12.09
N VAL A 120 13.23 7.13 -12.63
CA VAL A 120 12.19 6.14 -12.93
C VAL A 120 12.60 5.32 -14.15
N GLU A 121 13.05 5.97 -15.23
CA GLU A 121 13.58 5.29 -16.42
C GLU A 121 14.76 4.38 -16.05
N TYR A 122 15.62 4.79 -15.12
CA TYR A 122 16.71 3.96 -14.62
C TYR A 122 16.19 2.69 -13.94
N ILE A 123 15.14 2.77 -13.11
CA ILE A 123 14.53 1.62 -12.43
C ILE A 123 13.76 0.74 -13.42
N GLU A 124 13.12 1.31 -14.44
CA GLU A 124 12.45 0.56 -15.50
C GLU A 124 13.42 -0.32 -16.31
N ASN A 125 14.71 0.03 -16.33
CA ASN A 125 15.76 -0.80 -16.92
C ASN A 125 16.39 -1.80 -15.93
N HIS A 126 16.03 -1.74 -14.65
CA HIS A 126 16.60 -2.54 -13.56
C HIS A 126 15.52 -2.94 -12.54
N PHE A 127 14.51 -3.67 -13.00
CA PHE A 127 13.36 -4.02 -12.17
C PHE A 127 13.71 -4.91 -10.96
N GLU A 128 14.85 -5.60 -10.98
CA GLU A 128 15.35 -6.40 -9.86
C GLU A 128 15.52 -5.59 -8.57
N PHE A 129 15.64 -4.26 -8.67
CA PHE A 129 15.66 -3.38 -7.51
C PHE A 129 14.33 -3.33 -6.77
N LEU A 130 13.21 -3.43 -7.49
CA LEU A 130 11.88 -3.49 -6.87
C LEU A 130 11.71 -4.82 -6.13
N ASP A 131 12.15 -5.92 -6.73
CA ASP A 131 12.14 -7.25 -6.09
C ASP A 131 12.99 -7.25 -4.82
N PHE A 132 14.19 -6.66 -4.87
CA PHE A 132 15.05 -6.53 -3.70
C PHE A 132 14.38 -5.74 -2.56
N LEU A 133 13.72 -4.62 -2.88
CA LEU A 133 13.00 -3.81 -1.88
C LEU A 133 11.85 -4.61 -1.25
N VAL A 134 11.14 -5.43 -2.02
CA VAL A 134 10.08 -6.30 -1.49
C VAL A 134 10.65 -7.40 -0.60
N VAL A 135 11.69 -8.11 -1.04
CA VAL A 135 12.34 -9.19 -0.26
C VAL A 135 12.88 -8.66 1.08
N CYS A 136 13.34 -7.41 1.11
CA CYS A 136 13.89 -6.78 2.31
C CYS A 136 12.86 -6.48 3.41
N TYR A 137 11.56 -6.66 3.19
CA TYR A 137 10.57 -6.66 4.27
C TYR A 137 10.82 -7.74 5.32
N ASP A 138 11.50 -8.84 4.95
CA ASP A 138 11.89 -9.90 5.90
C ASP A 138 13.00 -9.44 6.88
N ASN A 139 13.72 -8.36 6.54
CA ASN A 139 14.69 -7.73 7.41
C ASN A 139 14.05 -6.60 8.24
N LYS A 140 13.73 -6.91 9.50
CA LYS A 140 13.06 -6.00 10.44
C LYS A 140 13.72 -4.63 10.61
N GLU A 141 15.05 -4.53 10.44
CA GLU A 141 15.75 -3.27 10.64
C GLU A 141 15.59 -2.27 9.50
N ILE A 142 15.32 -2.76 8.28
CA ILE A 142 15.22 -1.95 7.06
C ILE A 142 13.84 -1.99 6.43
N ALA A 143 12.96 -2.91 6.85
CA ALA A 143 11.64 -3.11 6.26
C ALA A 143 10.87 -1.79 6.08
N LEU A 144 10.82 -0.93 7.09
CA LEU A 144 10.13 0.37 7.01
C LEU A 144 10.77 1.33 6.01
N ASN A 145 12.10 1.32 5.89
CA ASN A 145 12.81 2.12 4.89
C ASN A 145 12.51 1.62 3.47
N CYS A 146 12.55 0.30 3.29
CA CYS A 146 12.21 -0.35 2.02
C CYS A 146 10.75 -0.06 1.63
N GLY A 147 9.83 -0.11 2.58
CA GLY A 147 8.42 0.21 2.34
C GLY A 147 8.20 1.66 1.92
N LEU A 148 8.88 2.61 2.55
CA LEU A 148 8.85 4.02 2.13
C LEU A 148 9.41 4.20 0.71
N MET A 149 10.57 3.61 0.41
CA MET A 149 11.18 3.68 -0.92
C MET A 149 10.28 3.06 -1.99
N LEU A 150 9.73 1.89 -1.71
CA LEU A 150 8.85 1.16 -2.61
C LEU A 150 7.55 1.91 -2.87
N ARG A 151 6.95 2.53 -1.83
CA ARG A 151 5.74 3.35 -1.98
C ARG A 151 5.95 4.60 -2.83
N GLU A 152 7.17 5.15 -2.88
CA GLU A 152 7.51 6.20 -3.84
C GLU A 152 7.62 5.66 -5.27
N CYS A 153 8.17 4.46 -5.48
CA CYS A 153 8.24 3.81 -6.79
C CYS A 153 6.85 3.52 -7.38
N ILE A 154 5.95 2.92 -6.58
CA ILE A 154 4.61 2.53 -7.06
C ILE A 154 3.69 3.71 -7.32
N LYS A 155 4.13 4.96 -7.10
CA LYS A 155 3.43 6.15 -7.62
C LYS A 155 3.44 6.19 -9.13
N PHE A 156 4.38 5.51 -9.78
CA PHE A 156 4.47 5.39 -11.23
C PHE A 156 3.78 4.10 -11.70
N PRO A 157 2.87 4.18 -12.69
CA PRO A 157 2.06 3.04 -13.11
C PRO A 157 2.89 1.91 -13.71
N THR A 158 3.98 2.22 -14.40
CA THR A 158 4.91 1.23 -14.99
C THR A 158 5.58 0.36 -13.92
N LEU A 159 6.11 0.99 -12.87
CA LEU A 159 6.75 0.30 -11.75
C LEU A 159 5.73 -0.50 -10.91
N ALA A 160 4.53 0.06 -10.68
CA ALA A 160 3.46 -0.64 -9.98
C ALA A 160 2.98 -1.88 -10.76
N LYS A 161 2.86 -1.77 -12.09
CA LYS A 161 2.49 -2.89 -12.97
C LYS A 161 3.50 -4.02 -12.88
N TYR A 162 4.80 -3.71 -12.95
CA TYR A 162 5.84 -4.72 -12.80
C TYR A 162 5.70 -5.50 -11.49
N ILE A 163 5.54 -4.80 -10.37
CA ILE A 163 5.44 -5.47 -9.07
C ILE A 163 4.21 -6.37 -9.03
N LEU A 164 3.03 -5.87 -9.41
CA LEU A 164 1.78 -6.66 -9.43
C LEU A 164 1.93 -7.97 -10.22
N GLU A 165 2.62 -7.93 -11.36
CA GLU A 165 2.83 -9.09 -12.24
C GLU A 165 4.03 -9.96 -11.80
N SER A 166 4.81 -9.54 -10.81
CA SER A 166 6.00 -10.25 -10.32
C SER A 166 5.67 -11.29 -9.25
N ALA A 167 6.48 -12.34 -9.14
CA ALA A 167 6.40 -13.30 -8.04
C ALA A 167 6.64 -12.65 -6.66
N SER A 168 7.31 -11.49 -6.61
CA SER A 168 7.53 -10.74 -5.38
C SER A 168 6.23 -10.22 -4.78
N PHE A 169 5.20 -9.97 -5.58
CA PHE A 169 3.89 -9.54 -5.08
C PHE A 169 3.27 -10.52 -4.10
N GLU A 170 3.40 -11.83 -4.37
CA GLU A 170 2.87 -12.90 -3.52
C GLU A 170 3.44 -12.85 -2.09
N LEU A 171 4.63 -12.27 -1.91
CA LEU A 171 5.22 -12.11 -0.59
C LEU A 171 4.40 -11.18 0.31
N PHE A 172 3.60 -10.25 -0.24
CA PHE A 172 2.75 -9.38 0.58
C PHE A 172 1.69 -10.15 1.35
N PHE A 173 1.12 -11.24 0.82
CA PHE A 173 0.19 -12.09 1.57
C PHE A 173 0.83 -12.68 2.83
N LYS A 174 2.14 -12.91 2.82
CA LYS A 174 2.92 -13.32 4.00
C LYS A 174 3.28 -12.12 4.88
N PHE A 175 3.71 -11.01 4.30
CA PHE A 175 4.22 -9.86 5.06
C PHE A 175 3.14 -9.17 5.89
N VAL A 176 1.89 -9.10 5.39
CA VAL A 176 0.76 -8.54 6.14
C VAL A 176 0.35 -9.36 7.36
N GLU A 177 0.81 -10.62 7.45
CA GLU A 177 0.55 -11.52 8.57
C GLU A 177 1.73 -11.64 9.53
N LEU A 178 2.78 -10.83 9.35
CA LEU A 178 3.93 -10.87 10.25
C LEU A 178 3.55 -10.49 11.69
N PRO A 179 4.14 -11.13 12.70
CA PRO A 179 3.86 -10.81 14.11
C PRO A 179 4.39 -9.44 14.52
N ASN A 180 5.32 -8.86 13.76
CA ASN A 180 5.76 -7.49 13.96
C ASN A 180 4.71 -6.54 13.36
N PHE A 181 3.93 -5.92 14.24
CA PHE A 181 2.83 -5.03 13.87
C PHE A 181 3.28 -3.87 12.96
N ASP A 182 4.41 -3.22 13.25
CA ASP A 182 4.87 -2.08 12.47
C ASP A 182 5.19 -2.48 11.03
N VAL A 183 5.89 -3.61 10.86
CA VAL A 183 6.26 -4.14 9.54
C VAL A 183 5.03 -4.65 8.79
N ALA A 184 4.13 -5.38 9.47
CA ALA A 184 2.91 -5.88 8.85
C ALA A 184 1.97 -4.75 8.41
N SER A 185 1.83 -3.70 9.22
CA SER A 185 1.03 -2.51 8.91
C SER A 185 1.61 -1.71 7.74
N ASP A 186 2.94 -1.56 7.69
CA ASP A 186 3.63 -0.92 6.57
C ASP A 186 3.51 -1.73 5.28
N ALA A 187 3.68 -3.06 5.36
CA ALA A 187 3.47 -3.98 4.24
C ALA A 187 2.03 -3.91 3.73
N PHE A 188 1.04 -3.84 4.64
CA PHE A 188 -0.37 -3.69 4.27
C PHE A 188 -0.62 -2.37 3.53
N SER A 189 0.03 -1.29 3.98
CA SER A 189 -0.08 0.02 3.33
C SER A 189 0.45 -0.02 1.89
N THR A 190 1.56 -0.73 1.66
CA THR A 190 2.14 -0.92 0.33
C THR A 190 1.28 -1.85 -0.53
N PHE A 191 0.80 -2.96 0.04
CA PHE A 191 -0.11 -3.90 -0.62
C PHE A 191 -1.40 -3.21 -1.08
N LYS A 192 -1.99 -2.39 -0.22
CA LYS A 192 -3.15 -1.55 -0.55
C LYS A 192 -2.84 -0.56 -1.67
N ASP A 193 -1.73 0.17 -1.59
CA ASP A 193 -1.37 1.16 -2.62
C ASP A 193 -1.19 0.49 -3.98
N LEU A 194 -0.54 -0.68 -4.05
CA LEU A 194 -0.40 -1.47 -5.28
C LEU A 194 -1.75 -1.80 -5.91
N LEU A 195 -2.73 -2.18 -5.09
CA LEU A 195 -4.04 -2.62 -5.54
C LEU A 195 -5.07 -1.46 -5.68
N THR A 196 -4.74 -0.22 -5.33
CA THR A 196 -5.72 0.90 -5.41
C THR A 196 -5.30 2.06 -6.27
N LYS A 197 -4.00 2.31 -6.36
CA LYS A 197 -3.50 3.60 -6.85
C LYS A 197 -3.72 3.78 -8.35
N HIS A 198 -3.53 2.71 -9.12
CA HIS A 198 -3.62 2.71 -10.57
C HIS A 198 -4.77 1.82 -11.04
N GLY A 199 -6.00 2.32 -10.93
CA GLY A 199 -7.22 1.55 -11.18
C GLY A 199 -7.20 0.72 -12.48
N THR A 200 -6.69 1.27 -13.59
CA THR A 200 -6.58 0.54 -14.86
C THR A 200 -5.61 -0.64 -14.79
N VAL A 201 -4.42 -0.44 -14.21
CA VAL A 201 -3.40 -1.50 -14.07
C VAL A 201 -3.90 -2.60 -13.16
N VAL A 202 -4.53 -2.22 -12.05
CA VAL A 202 -5.14 -3.16 -11.10
C VAL A 202 -6.27 -3.94 -11.75
N ALA A 203 -7.14 -3.28 -12.52
CA ALA A 203 -8.22 -3.93 -13.24
C ALA A 203 -7.71 -4.98 -14.23
N GLU A 204 -6.68 -4.65 -15.00
CA GLU A 204 -6.00 -5.59 -15.91
C GLU A 204 -5.46 -6.80 -15.14
N TYR A 205 -4.70 -6.57 -14.06
CA TYR A 205 -4.11 -7.62 -13.24
C TYR A 205 -5.17 -8.53 -12.61
N LEU A 206 -6.16 -7.96 -11.91
CA LEU A 206 -7.21 -8.73 -11.22
C LEU A 206 -8.11 -9.48 -12.20
N THR A 207 -8.28 -8.99 -13.42
CA THR A 207 -9.01 -9.72 -14.47
C THR A 207 -8.19 -10.93 -14.96
N ALA A 208 -6.88 -10.78 -15.06
CA ALA A 208 -5.99 -11.84 -15.54
C ALA A 208 -5.71 -12.93 -14.49
N GLN A 209 -5.60 -12.54 -13.21
CA GLN A 209 -5.19 -13.41 -12.09
C GLN A 209 -6.29 -13.57 -11.03
N TYR A 210 -7.57 -13.49 -11.44
CA TYR A 210 -8.72 -13.45 -10.54
C TYR A 210 -8.70 -14.59 -9.51
N ASP A 211 -8.70 -15.84 -9.99
CA ASP A 211 -8.84 -17.02 -9.14
C ASP A 211 -7.67 -17.13 -8.15
N GLU A 212 -6.43 -17.02 -8.63
CA GLU A 212 -5.23 -17.13 -7.79
C GLU A 212 -5.15 -16.01 -6.74
N PHE A 213 -5.46 -14.77 -7.13
CA PHE A 213 -5.46 -13.64 -6.21
C PHE A 213 -6.53 -13.82 -5.12
N PHE A 214 -7.78 -14.11 -5.50
CA PHE A 214 -8.87 -14.19 -4.53
C PHE A 214 -8.77 -15.43 -3.64
N ASP A 215 -8.21 -16.55 -4.12
CA ASP A 215 -7.88 -17.71 -3.28
C ASP A 215 -6.91 -17.36 -2.14
N GLN A 216 -5.93 -16.48 -2.39
CA GLN A 216 -5.03 -15.99 -1.35
C GLN A 216 -5.68 -14.91 -0.49
N TYR A 217 -6.44 -14.00 -1.10
CA TYR A 217 -7.08 -12.88 -0.42
C TYR A 217 -8.17 -13.35 0.56
N GLU A 218 -8.91 -14.41 0.23
CA GLU A 218 -9.88 -15.04 1.14
C GLU A 218 -9.22 -15.49 2.45
N LYS A 219 -7.98 -15.98 2.40
CA LYS A 219 -7.23 -16.35 3.62
C LYS A 219 -7.04 -15.13 4.52
N LEU A 220 -6.75 -13.96 3.95
CA LEU A 220 -6.63 -12.71 4.72
C LEU A 220 -7.97 -12.25 5.32
N LEU A 221 -9.09 -12.50 4.64
CA LEU A 221 -10.44 -12.21 5.16
C LEU A 221 -10.81 -13.09 6.37
N THR A 222 -10.20 -14.27 6.45
CA THR A 222 -10.39 -15.25 7.54
C THR A 222 -9.26 -15.27 8.56
N SER A 223 -8.32 -14.34 8.43
CA SER A 223 -7.11 -14.34 9.25
C SER A 223 -7.40 -14.33 10.75
N PRO A 224 -6.64 -15.07 11.57
CA PRO A 224 -6.68 -14.96 13.02
C PRO A 224 -6.16 -13.59 13.50
N ASN A 225 -5.38 -12.87 12.68
CA ASN A 225 -4.94 -11.53 12.98
C ASN A 225 -6.08 -10.52 12.77
N TYR A 226 -6.63 -10.00 13.88
CA TYR A 226 -7.74 -9.05 13.86
C TYR A 226 -7.48 -7.83 12.95
N VAL A 227 -6.26 -7.29 12.97
CA VAL A 227 -5.92 -6.09 12.20
C VAL A 227 -5.89 -6.42 10.72
N THR A 228 -5.19 -7.50 10.33
CA THR A 228 -5.13 -7.94 8.94
C THR A 228 -6.52 -8.26 8.42
N ARG A 229 -7.31 -9.03 9.17
CA ARG A 229 -8.71 -9.32 8.85
C ARG A 229 -9.54 -8.05 8.65
N ARG A 230 -9.47 -7.09 9.59
CA ARG A 230 -10.22 -5.82 9.51
C ARG A 230 -9.81 -4.97 8.31
N GLN A 231 -8.51 -4.84 8.05
CA GLN A 231 -8.02 -4.04 6.92
C GLN A 231 -8.32 -4.71 5.58
N SER A 232 -8.21 -6.04 5.48
CA SER A 232 -8.55 -6.81 4.28
C SER A 232 -10.04 -6.72 3.95
N LEU A 233 -10.92 -6.83 4.95
CA LEU A 233 -12.37 -6.63 4.77
C LEU A 233 -12.69 -5.21 4.29
N LYS A 234 -12.09 -4.20 4.95
CA LYS A 234 -12.25 -2.80 4.53
C LYS A 234 -11.83 -2.61 3.07
N TYR A 235 -10.73 -3.23 2.69
CA TYR A 235 -10.15 -3.03 1.37
C TYR A 235 -10.86 -3.82 0.27
N TYR A 236 -11.40 -4.99 0.58
CA TYR A 236 -12.24 -5.78 -0.33
C TYR A 236 -13.44 -4.97 -0.84
N VAL A 237 -14.03 -4.14 0.03
CA VAL A 237 -15.12 -3.22 -0.34
C VAL A 237 -14.65 -2.18 -1.35
N ASP A 238 -13.46 -1.63 -1.17
CA ASP A 238 -12.88 -0.64 -2.09
C ASP A 238 -12.60 -1.27 -3.47
N LEU A 239 -12.06 -2.49 -3.51
CA LEU A 239 -11.84 -3.26 -4.74
C LEU A 239 -13.13 -3.50 -5.52
N ALA A 240 -14.18 -3.95 -4.83
CA ALA A 240 -15.50 -4.15 -5.45
C ALA A 240 -16.09 -2.87 -6.05
N SER A 241 -15.60 -1.70 -5.64
CA SER A 241 -16.05 -0.39 -6.12
C SER A 241 -15.33 0.09 -7.38
N LEU A 242 -14.22 -0.55 -7.77
CA LEU A 242 -13.47 -0.19 -8.98
C LEU A 242 -14.23 -0.53 -10.28
N GLY A 243 -15.39 -1.18 -10.20
CA GLY A 243 -16.20 -1.54 -11.37
C GLY A 243 -15.49 -2.52 -12.30
N ILE A 244 -14.43 -3.18 -11.81
CA ILE A 244 -13.78 -4.29 -12.51
C ILE A 244 -14.87 -5.33 -12.74
N PRO A 245 -15.09 -5.79 -13.98
CA PRO A 245 -15.97 -6.91 -14.21
C PRO A 245 -15.38 -8.09 -13.44
N PHE A 246 -15.94 -8.38 -12.25
CA PHE A 246 -15.96 -9.74 -11.74
C PHE A 246 -16.38 -10.60 -12.92
N GLY A 247 -15.48 -11.48 -13.37
CA GLY A 247 -15.39 -11.94 -14.76
C GLY A 247 -16.74 -12.24 -15.42
N THR A 248 -16.79 -12.10 -16.74
CA THR A 248 -17.99 -12.26 -17.60
C THR A 248 -18.76 -13.58 -17.50
N SER A 249 -18.45 -14.44 -16.54
CA SER A 249 -19.30 -15.55 -16.12
C SER A 249 -20.14 -15.12 -14.92
N GLU A 250 -21.47 -15.26 -15.02
CA GLU A 250 -22.39 -15.28 -13.86
C GLU A 250 -21.97 -16.27 -12.76
N LEU A 251 -20.94 -17.11 -13.00
CA LEU A 251 -20.29 -18.00 -12.06
C LEU A 251 -19.35 -17.29 -11.07
N SER A 252 -18.60 -16.24 -11.44
CA SER A 252 -17.57 -15.64 -10.56
C SER A 252 -18.15 -14.91 -9.33
N TYR A 253 -19.27 -14.18 -9.48
CA TYR A 253 -19.95 -13.55 -8.33
C TYR A 253 -20.61 -14.58 -7.40
N ASN A 254 -21.11 -15.68 -7.96
CA ASN A 254 -21.76 -16.75 -7.20
C ASN A 254 -20.71 -17.70 -6.58
N GLU A 255 -19.57 -17.95 -7.21
CA GLU A 255 -18.44 -18.72 -6.66
C GLU A 255 -17.72 -17.93 -5.54
N ALA A 256 -17.55 -16.61 -5.68
CA ALA A 256 -17.12 -15.73 -4.59
C ALA A 256 -18.17 -15.66 -3.44
N LEU A 257 -19.43 -16.00 -3.71
CA LEU A 257 -20.48 -16.21 -2.70
C LEU A 257 -20.53 -17.65 -2.16
N HIS A 258 -20.00 -18.63 -2.90
CA HIS A 258 -20.07 -20.06 -2.60
C HIS A 258 -18.83 -20.55 -1.84
N SER A 259 -17.62 -20.11 -2.20
CA SER A 259 -16.40 -20.23 -1.38
C SER A 259 -16.59 -19.58 -0.01
N ARG A 260 -17.37 -18.49 0.02
CA ARG A 260 -17.85 -17.77 1.20
C ARG A 260 -18.80 -18.56 2.12
N SER A 261 -19.41 -19.66 1.65
CA SER A 261 -20.21 -20.56 2.51
C SER A 261 -19.35 -21.52 3.32
N LYS A 262 -18.18 -21.95 2.80
CA LYS A 262 -17.29 -22.90 3.50
C LYS A 262 -16.46 -22.26 4.60
N VAL A 263 -16.11 -20.98 4.43
CA VAL A 263 -15.31 -20.18 5.37
C VAL A 263 -15.97 -20.01 6.74
N LEU A 264 -17.30 -20.11 6.83
CA LEU A 264 -18.07 -19.78 8.02
C LEU A 264 -18.45 -21.00 8.89
N GLU A 265 -18.16 -22.22 8.45
CA GLU A 265 -18.48 -23.45 9.23
C GLU A 265 -17.45 -23.79 10.31
N SER A 266 -16.30 -23.12 10.39
CA SER A 266 -15.16 -23.58 11.19
C SER A 266 -14.92 -22.91 12.55
N HIS A 267 -15.73 -21.94 13.01
CA HIS A 267 -15.57 -21.34 14.34
C HIS A 267 -16.90 -21.22 15.12
N ASP A 268 -16.92 -21.89 16.28
CA ASP A 268 -17.98 -21.98 17.30
C ASP A 268 -18.32 -20.66 18.04
N ASP A 269 -18.22 -19.50 17.38
CA ASP A 269 -18.54 -18.18 17.96
C ASP A 269 -19.78 -17.54 17.28
N PHE A 270 -20.90 -18.27 17.23
CA PHE A 270 -22.27 -17.75 17.28
C PHE A 270 -23.23 -18.95 17.34
N ALA A 271 -23.43 -19.51 18.53
CA ALA A 271 -24.38 -20.60 18.72
C ALA A 271 -25.79 -20.16 18.28
N GLU A 272 -26.45 -21.05 17.54
CA GLU A 272 -27.81 -20.99 16.98
C GLU A 272 -27.99 -20.25 15.64
N GLY A 273 -27.66 -20.97 14.56
CA GLY A 273 -28.54 -21.13 13.39
C GLY A 273 -28.75 -19.90 12.50
N ASN A 274 -28.00 -19.87 11.39
CA ASN A 274 -28.13 -19.05 10.16
C ASN A 274 -26.87 -18.23 9.92
N ILE A 275 -25.94 -18.83 9.20
CA ILE A 275 -24.80 -18.11 8.66
C ILE A 275 -25.26 -17.45 7.36
N ASP A 276 -25.54 -16.15 7.44
CA ASP A 276 -25.75 -15.26 6.31
C ASP A 276 -25.07 -13.91 6.63
N THR A 277 -23.83 -13.72 6.17
CA THR A 277 -22.87 -12.86 6.88
C THR A 277 -21.94 -12.02 5.99
N VAL A 278 -22.47 -11.40 4.92
CA VAL A 278 -22.15 -9.96 4.78
C VAL A 278 -22.78 -9.20 5.96
N SER A 279 -23.87 -9.76 6.49
CA SER A 279 -24.73 -9.27 7.58
C SER A 279 -24.18 -9.36 9.01
N ILE A 280 -22.91 -9.73 9.26
CA ILE A 280 -22.26 -9.44 10.57
C ILE A 280 -20.93 -8.68 10.37
N LEU A 281 -20.19 -8.91 9.28
CA LEU A 281 -18.84 -8.33 9.15
C LEU A 281 -18.80 -6.86 8.69
N GLY A 282 -19.87 -6.35 8.06
CA GLY A 282 -20.10 -4.89 8.01
C GLY A 282 -20.42 -4.31 9.40
N PHE A 283 -21.06 -5.09 10.28
CA PHE A 283 -21.59 -4.60 11.56
C PHE A 283 -20.55 -4.40 12.65
N THR A 284 -19.40 -5.07 12.63
CA THR A 284 -18.30 -4.78 13.57
C THR A 284 -17.22 -3.85 13.02
N ALA A 285 -17.09 -3.68 11.69
CA ALA A 285 -16.00 -2.87 11.11
C ALA A 285 -16.27 -1.36 11.09
N ILE A 286 -17.49 -0.93 11.44
CA ILE A 286 -17.93 0.48 11.44
C ILE A 286 -18.39 0.94 12.84
N ALA A 287 -17.88 0.31 13.89
CA ALA A 287 -18.12 0.78 15.25
C ALA A 287 -17.36 2.07 15.64
N GLU A 288 -16.80 2.84 14.68
CA GLU A 288 -16.10 4.11 14.96
C GLU A 288 -16.38 5.27 13.97
N SER A 289 -17.21 5.11 12.93
CA SER A 289 -17.56 6.26 12.05
C SER A 289 -18.85 6.06 11.23
N PRO A 290 -19.94 6.77 11.56
CA PRO A 290 -21.23 6.72 10.84
C PRO A 290 -21.12 6.94 9.31
N SER A 291 -20.20 7.81 8.88
CA SER A 291 -19.97 8.16 7.46
C SER A 291 -19.50 6.99 6.59
N ARG A 292 -18.88 5.95 7.18
CA ARG A 292 -18.41 4.77 6.44
C ARG A 292 -19.48 3.69 6.27
N CYS A 293 -20.43 3.61 7.22
CA CYS A 293 -21.61 2.74 7.13
C CYS A 293 -22.46 3.14 5.94
N LYS A 294 -22.65 4.46 5.78
CA LYS A 294 -23.30 5.10 4.66
C LYS A 294 -22.79 4.60 3.28
N GLN A 295 -21.48 4.66 3.05
CA GLN A 295 -20.90 4.29 1.75
C GLN A 295 -21.00 2.79 1.44
N LEU A 296 -20.80 1.92 2.44
CA LEU A 296 -20.89 0.47 2.26
C LEU A 296 -22.32 0.02 1.94
N LEU A 297 -23.31 0.57 2.66
CA LEU A 297 -24.72 0.24 2.48
C LEU A 297 -25.23 0.69 1.10
N GLN A 298 -24.86 1.89 0.63
CA GLN A 298 -25.17 2.32 -0.74
C GLN A 298 -24.61 1.36 -1.79
N ARG A 299 -23.36 0.94 -1.66
CA ARG A 299 -22.69 0.10 -2.66
C ARG A 299 -23.26 -1.32 -2.72
N ILE A 300 -23.72 -1.87 -1.61
CA ILE A 300 -24.33 -3.22 -1.55
C ILE A 300 -25.79 -3.22 -1.99
N PHE A 301 -26.58 -2.24 -1.55
CA PHE A 301 -28.03 -2.23 -1.75
C PHE A 301 -28.50 -1.41 -2.95
N VAL A 302 -27.83 -0.29 -3.25
CA VAL A 302 -28.26 0.69 -4.27
C VAL A 302 -27.54 0.48 -5.62
N ALA A 303 -26.27 0.09 -5.63
CA ALA A 303 -25.47 0.04 -6.86
C ALA A 303 -25.71 -1.19 -7.76
N ASN A 304 -26.23 -2.32 -7.25
CA ASN A 304 -26.55 -3.50 -8.06
C ASN A 304 -28.08 -3.75 -8.14
N PRO A 305 -28.77 -3.33 -9.21
CA PRO A 305 -30.20 -3.59 -9.41
C PRO A 305 -30.51 -5.06 -9.75
N ASN A 306 -29.54 -5.79 -10.32
CA ASN A 306 -29.67 -7.20 -10.73
C ASN A 306 -29.01 -8.15 -9.73
N LYS A 307 -29.45 -8.09 -8.47
CA LYS A 307 -28.94 -8.97 -7.41
C LYS A 307 -29.25 -10.45 -7.75
N PRO A 308 -28.27 -11.35 -7.66
CA PRO A 308 -28.50 -12.79 -7.84
C PRO A 308 -29.50 -13.36 -6.84
N ARG A 309 -30.16 -14.46 -7.21
CA ARG A 309 -31.25 -15.06 -6.43
C ARG A 309 -30.81 -15.42 -5.01
N GLU A 310 -29.62 -15.96 -4.86
CA GLU A 310 -29.05 -16.34 -3.56
C GLU A 310 -28.91 -15.14 -2.64
N VAL A 311 -28.36 -14.02 -3.13
CA VAL A 311 -28.27 -12.76 -2.37
C VAL A 311 -29.66 -12.25 -1.99
N LYS A 312 -30.65 -12.32 -2.89
CA LYS A 312 -32.03 -11.90 -2.58
C LYS A 312 -32.65 -12.75 -1.47
N VAL A 313 -32.44 -14.06 -1.47
CA VAL A 313 -32.94 -14.98 -0.43
C VAL A 313 -32.28 -14.68 0.91
N ILE A 314 -30.97 -14.45 0.92
CA ILE A 314 -30.19 -14.13 2.13
C ILE A 314 -30.64 -12.80 2.73
N LEU A 315 -30.78 -11.75 1.91
CA LEU A 315 -31.25 -10.44 2.35
C LEU A 315 -32.68 -10.51 2.89
N ALA A 316 -33.55 -11.32 2.27
CA ALA A 316 -34.90 -11.53 2.75
C ALA A 316 -34.95 -12.29 4.08
N LYS A 317 -34.11 -13.31 4.27
CA LYS A 317 -34.02 -14.07 5.54
C LYS A 317 -33.55 -13.21 6.72
N ASN A 318 -32.66 -12.24 6.46
CA ASN A 318 -32.04 -11.40 7.49
C ASN A 318 -32.65 -9.99 7.59
N HIS A 319 -33.80 -9.76 6.94
CA HIS A 319 -34.40 -8.42 6.81
C HIS A 319 -34.64 -7.73 8.17
N GLU A 320 -35.13 -8.45 9.18
CA GLU A 320 -35.41 -7.86 10.51
C GLU A 320 -34.15 -7.32 11.19
N LYS A 321 -33.08 -8.12 11.22
CA LYS A 321 -31.78 -7.71 11.79
C LYS A 321 -31.16 -6.55 11.01
N LEU A 322 -31.25 -6.58 9.68
CA LEU A 322 -30.73 -5.50 8.83
C LEU A 322 -31.48 -4.17 9.06
N LEU A 323 -32.80 -4.23 9.23
CA LEU A 323 -33.62 -3.05 9.52
C LEU A 323 -33.33 -2.49 10.91
N GLU A 324 -33.21 -3.34 11.93
CA GLU A 324 -32.84 -2.92 13.29
C GLU A 324 -31.52 -2.15 13.29
N LEU A 325 -30.51 -2.69 12.62
CA LEU A 325 -29.21 -2.04 12.58
C LEU A 325 -29.17 -0.77 11.71
N LEU A 326 -30.01 -0.69 10.68
CA LEU A 326 -30.21 0.55 9.92
C LEU A 326 -30.92 1.62 10.75
N HIS A 327 -31.86 1.23 11.60
CA HIS A 327 -32.54 2.15 12.51
C HIS A 327 -31.61 2.72 13.58
N ASP A 328 -30.71 1.90 14.11
CA ASP A 328 -29.71 2.32 15.11
C ASP A 328 -28.59 3.22 14.54
N LEU A 329 -28.43 3.25 13.21
CA LEU A 329 -27.53 4.17 12.53
C LEU A 329 -28.13 5.58 12.52
N SER A 330 -27.76 6.42 13.49
CA SER A 330 -28.14 7.84 13.53
C SER A 330 -27.20 8.70 12.67
N ALA A 331 -27.77 9.62 11.90
CA ALA A 331 -27.02 10.67 11.21
C ALA A 331 -26.32 11.62 12.20
N GLY A 332 -25.23 12.27 11.75
CA GLY A 332 -24.53 13.29 12.53
C GLY A 332 -25.30 14.61 12.56
N LYS A 333 -24.58 15.74 12.66
CA LYS A 333 -25.15 17.09 12.41
C LYS A 333 -24.43 17.76 11.24
N GLY A 334 -25.05 17.83 10.07
CA GLY A 334 -24.56 18.52 8.87
C GLY A 334 -25.38 18.28 7.60
N ALA A 335 -25.06 18.98 6.50
CA ALA A 335 -25.79 18.88 5.22
C ALA A 335 -25.53 17.55 4.46
N GLU A 336 -24.46 16.83 4.78
CA GLU A 336 -24.23 15.46 4.28
C GLU A 336 -25.23 14.44 4.88
N ASP A 337 -25.99 14.82 5.92
CA ASP A 337 -26.93 13.95 6.63
C ASP A 337 -28.32 13.89 5.96
N GLU A 338 -28.77 14.93 5.24
CA GLU A 338 -30.04 14.87 4.49
C GLU A 338 -29.95 13.85 3.35
N GLN A 339 -28.84 13.88 2.61
CA GLN A 339 -28.55 12.87 1.58
C GLN A 339 -28.44 11.46 2.18
N PHE A 340 -27.92 11.34 3.42
CA PHE A 340 -27.84 10.04 4.09
C PHE A 340 -29.20 9.48 4.47
N GLU A 341 -30.08 10.31 5.02
CA GLU A 341 -31.42 9.85 5.40
C GLU A 341 -32.25 9.49 4.17
N GLU A 342 -32.13 10.22 3.05
CA GLU A 342 -32.75 9.83 1.78
C GLU A 342 -32.23 8.47 1.28
N GLU A 343 -30.92 8.25 1.33
CA GLU A 343 -30.29 7.00 0.91
C GLU A 343 -30.63 5.82 1.84
N LYS A 344 -30.66 6.06 3.15
CA LYS A 344 -31.09 5.10 4.16
C LYS A 344 -32.54 4.69 3.92
N GLU A 345 -33.41 5.64 3.61
CA GLU A 345 -34.81 5.36 3.29
C GLU A 345 -34.94 4.51 2.00
N LEU A 346 -34.11 4.76 0.98
CA LEU A 346 -34.06 3.94 -0.23
C LEU A 346 -33.63 2.49 0.06
N ILE A 347 -32.64 2.30 0.93
CA ILE A 347 -32.13 0.98 1.31
C ILE A 347 -33.18 0.21 2.13
N VAL A 348 -33.84 0.87 3.08
CA VAL A 348 -34.96 0.30 3.84
C VAL A 348 -36.08 -0.14 2.90
N LYS A 349 -36.47 0.71 1.94
CA LYS A 349 -37.50 0.37 0.93
C LYS A 349 -37.10 -0.83 0.07
N GLU A 350 -35.83 -0.95 -0.31
CA GLU A 350 -35.35 -2.08 -1.10
C GLU A 350 -35.29 -3.39 -0.29
N ILE A 351 -34.87 -3.35 0.98
CA ILE A 351 -34.89 -4.51 1.88
C ILE A 351 -36.33 -5.00 2.11
N ASP A 352 -37.26 -4.07 2.34
CA ASP A 352 -38.70 -4.38 2.48
C ASP A 352 -39.30 -4.97 1.20
N LYS A 353 -38.88 -4.49 0.03
CA LYS A 353 -39.31 -5.04 -1.25
C LYS A 353 -38.80 -6.46 -1.45
N LEU A 354 -37.54 -6.73 -1.13
CA LEU A 354 -36.92 -8.05 -1.23
C LEU A 354 -37.55 -9.06 -0.25
N SER A 355 -37.86 -8.64 0.99
CA SER A 355 -38.55 -9.50 1.96
C SER A 355 -39.94 -9.92 1.48
N ARG A 356 -40.69 -9.01 0.84
CA ARG A 356 -42.02 -9.30 0.26
C ARG A 356 -41.96 -10.22 -0.96
N LEU A 357 -40.93 -10.10 -1.80
CA LEU A 357 -40.74 -10.97 -2.97
C LEU A 357 -40.44 -12.42 -2.54
N SER A 358 -39.68 -12.63 -1.47
CA SER A 358 -39.40 -13.99 -0.96
C SER A 358 -40.63 -14.73 -0.43
N LYS A 359 -41.66 -13.99 0.02
CA LYS A 359 -42.92 -14.56 0.55
C LYS A 359 -43.87 -15.03 -0.55
N LEU A 360 -43.59 -14.73 -1.82
CA LEU A 360 -44.40 -15.10 -2.99
C LEU A 360 -43.91 -16.36 -3.71
N ASP A 361 -42.70 -16.83 -3.39
CA ASP A 361 -42.05 -17.99 -4.02
C ASP A 361 -42.18 -19.30 -3.19
N HIS A 362 -43.09 -19.33 -2.20
CA HIS A 362 -43.42 -20.50 -1.39
C HIS A 362 -44.80 -21.09 -1.69
#